data_AF-A0A7Z0HYR4-F1
#
_entry.id   AF-A0A7Z0HYR4-F1
#
_cell.length_a   1.000
_cell.length_b   1.000
_cell.length_c   1.000
_cell.angle_alpha   90.00
_cell.angle_beta   90.00
_cell.angle_gamma   90.00
#
_symmetry.space_group_name_H-M   'P 1'
#
loop_
_entity.id
_entity.type
_entity.pdbx_description
1 polymer ?
#
loop_
_entity_poly.entity_id
_entity_poly.type
_entity_poly.pdbx_seq_one_letter_code
_entity_poly.pdbx_strand_id
1 'polypeptide(L)'
;MMLIPARLTGLGAALALALAAALAIPKPAKAADDDLIALLLGAAAVAVIVHSFSDRPSERAPGRRQDARTLPDHCLETLRVRGRHIQVYNARCLERAGVRRLPRQCMETIRTNRGERRIYREGCLVSAGFRSESRAAPPRQQHPRRDAHLPRECQITYRIRGARTQGFDGACLQRAGLRNLPDRCALRAQYGQGQMTLYNAQCLLEAGYRSEPGRGRW
;
A
#
# COMPACT_ATOMS: atom_id res chain seq x y z
N MET A 1 -32.80 58.22 42.14
CA MET A 1 -34.07 57.99 41.42
C MET A 1 -34.00 56.63 40.75
N MET A 2 -34.99 55.76 41.07
CA MET A 2 -35.44 54.56 40.35
C MET A 2 -34.46 53.38 40.14
N LEU A 3 -34.84 52.10 40.21
CA LEU A 3 -35.85 51.29 40.93
C LEU A 3 -35.63 49.82 40.44
N ILE A 4 -35.72 48.87 41.38
CA ILE A 4 -35.74 47.39 41.25
C ILE A 4 -36.93 46.97 40.33
N PRO A 5 -36.94 45.84 39.55
CA PRO A 5 -37.16 44.54 40.17
C PRO A 5 -36.61 43.23 39.57
N ALA A 6 -36.48 42.30 40.52
CA ALA A 6 -36.41 40.85 40.38
C ALA A 6 -37.77 40.22 40.02
N ARG A 7 -37.77 38.88 39.82
CA ARG A 7 -38.90 37.93 39.69
C ARG A 7 -39.28 37.65 38.21
N LEU A 8 -39.70 36.47 37.75
CA LEU A 8 -40.11 35.16 38.30
C LEU A 8 -40.31 34.22 37.07
N THR A 9 -40.11 32.90 37.21
CA THR A 9 -40.83 31.74 36.57
C THR A 9 -41.37 31.86 35.12
N GLY A 10 -41.10 30.97 34.16
CA GLY A 10 -41.32 29.51 34.17
C GLY A 10 -42.63 29.14 33.45
N LEU A 11 -42.56 28.53 32.26
CA LEU A 11 -43.59 27.77 31.50
C LEU A 11 -42.81 27.03 30.39
N GLY A 12 -42.82 25.71 30.18
CA GLY A 12 -43.81 24.69 30.48
C GLY A 12 -44.33 24.11 29.16
N ALA A 13 -43.69 23.07 28.62
CA ALA A 13 -44.28 22.16 27.65
C ALA A 13 -43.63 20.77 27.78
N ALA A 14 -44.20 19.98 28.69
CA ALA A 14 -43.98 18.55 28.78
C ALA A 14 -44.77 17.87 27.65
N LEU A 15 -44.12 16.96 26.91
CA LEU A 15 -44.82 15.88 26.23
C LEU A 15 -44.32 14.56 26.82
N ALA A 16 -45.15 14.03 27.72
CA ALA A 16 -45.02 12.71 28.30
C ALA A 16 -46.07 11.79 27.67
N LEU A 17 -45.87 10.47 27.90
CA LEU A 17 -46.69 9.28 27.60
C LEU A 17 -46.07 8.43 26.48
N ALA A 18 -45.82 7.13 26.63
CA ALA A 18 -45.99 6.22 27.76
C ALA A 18 -45.41 4.83 27.40
N LEU A 19 -44.94 4.12 28.42
CA LEU A 19 -45.06 2.66 28.64
C LEU A 19 -44.70 1.67 27.51
N ALA A 20 -43.65 0.87 27.76
CA ALA A 20 -43.83 -0.52 28.19
C ALA A 20 -42.46 -1.19 28.45
N ALA A 21 -42.14 -1.36 29.72
CA ALA A 21 -41.26 -2.44 30.14
C ALA A 21 -42.02 -3.75 29.93
N ALA A 22 -41.68 -4.49 28.87
CA ALA A 22 -42.12 -5.87 28.69
C ALA A 22 -40.99 -6.80 29.11
N LEU A 23 -41.26 -7.51 30.21
CA LEU A 23 -40.54 -8.67 30.69
C LEU A 23 -40.55 -9.75 29.61
N ALA A 24 -39.41 -10.01 28.98
CA ALA A 24 -39.14 -11.28 28.32
C ALA A 24 -37.87 -11.86 28.97
N ILE A 25 -38.05 -12.38 30.18
CA ILE A 25 -37.17 -13.40 30.73
C ILE A 25 -37.42 -14.62 29.83
N PRO A 26 -36.49 -15.07 28.99
CA PRO A 26 -36.61 -16.42 28.46
C PRO A 26 -36.55 -17.35 29.66
N LYS A 27 -37.63 -18.11 29.91
CA LYS A 27 -37.56 -19.26 30.81
C LYS A 27 -36.47 -20.19 30.25
N PRO A 28 -35.37 -20.48 30.96
CA PRO A 28 -34.66 -21.69 30.66
C PRO A 28 -35.58 -22.82 31.09
N ALA A 29 -36.10 -23.57 30.13
CA ALA A 29 -36.62 -24.89 30.40
C ALA A 29 -35.49 -25.69 31.05
N LYS A 30 -35.72 -26.22 32.26
CA LYS A 30 -34.83 -27.25 32.81
C LYS A 30 -35.03 -28.51 31.98
N ALA A 31 -34.00 -28.95 31.25
CA ALA A 31 -33.52 -30.34 31.24
C ALA A 31 -32.45 -30.55 30.15
N ALA A 32 -31.47 -31.38 30.52
CA ALA A 32 -30.46 -32.03 29.69
C ALA A 32 -29.25 -31.17 29.28
N ASP A 33 -28.25 -31.22 30.16
CA ASP A 33 -26.85 -31.61 29.91
C ASP A 33 -26.19 -31.26 28.56
N ASP A 34 -24.93 -30.84 28.70
CA ASP A 34 -23.92 -30.67 27.66
C ASP A 34 -24.24 -29.63 26.59
N ASP A 35 -23.85 -28.38 26.84
CA ASP A 35 -23.05 -27.57 25.90
C ASP A 35 -22.87 -26.13 26.42
N LEU A 36 -22.06 -26.00 27.46
CA LEU A 36 -21.47 -24.72 27.87
C LEU A 36 -20.14 -24.49 27.13
N ILE A 37 -20.10 -24.69 25.81
CA ILE A 37 -18.97 -24.30 24.95
C ILE A 37 -19.49 -23.85 23.58
N ALA A 38 -20.27 -22.77 23.53
CA ALA A 38 -20.63 -22.14 22.25
C ALA A 38 -20.69 -20.61 22.29
N LEU A 39 -20.02 -19.98 23.27
CA LEU A 39 -20.01 -18.51 23.42
C LEU A 39 -18.62 -17.90 23.62
N LEU A 40 -17.60 -18.53 23.02
CA LEU A 40 -16.26 -17.96 22.81
C LEU A 40 -15.79 -18.16 21.37
N LEU A 41 -16.53 -17.62 20.39
CA LEU A 41 -16.07 -17.48 19.01
C LEU A 41 -15.90 -15.99 18.72
N GLY A 42 -14.65 -15.54 18.89
CA GLY A 42 -14.23 -14.15 18.95
C GLY A 42 -14.65 -13.28 17.77
N ALA A 43 -15.29 -12.16 18.11
CA ALA A 43 -15.49 -11.03 17.21
C ALA A 43 -14.27 -10.12 17.23
N ALA A 44 -13.21 -10.48 16.51
CA ALA A 44 -12.19 -9.52 16.10
C ALA A 44 -12.65 -8.86 14.79
N ALA A 45 -13.33 -7.72 14.88
CA ALA A 45 -13.64 -6.91 13.72
C ALA A 45 -12.35 -6.24 13.22
N VAL A 46 -11.83 -6.68 12.08
CA VAL A 46 -10.68 -6.05 11.44
C VAL A 46 -11.16 -4.93 10.54
N ALA A 47 -10.89 -3.68 10.94
CA ALA A 47 -11.04 -2.52 10.07
C ALA A 47 -9.82 -2.42 9.14
N VAL A 48 -10.06 -2.44 7.81
CA VAL A 48 -9.02 -2.19 6.80
C VAL A 48 -9.13 -0.72 6.38
N ILE A 49 -8.17 0.09 6.82
CA ILE A 49 -7.99 1.45 6.32
C ILE A 49 -7.10 1.38 5.07
N VAL A 50 -7.67 1.70 3.91
CA VAL A 50 -6.89 1.90 2.68
C VAL A 50 -6.42 3.36 2.66
N HIS A 51 -5.14 3.57 2.98
CA HIS A 51 -4.48 4.83 2.66
C HIS A 51 -3.58 4.61 1.44
N SER A 52 -3.82 5.36 0.37
CA SER A 52 -2.87 5.52 -0.73
C SER A 52 -1.79 6.51 -0.29
N PHE A 53 -0.69 5.98 0.20
CA PHE A 53 0.53 6.77 0.39
C PHE A 53 1.46 6.59 -0.80
N SER A 54 1.92 7.72 -1.33
CA SER A 54 2.95 7.82 -2.34
C SER A 54 4.29 7.39 -1.76
N ASP A 55 5.05 6.62 -2.54
CA ASP A 55 6.38 6.15 -2.17
C ASP A 55 7.35 7.31 -1.92
N ARG A 56 8.03 7.27 -0.77
CA ARG A 56 9.32 7.94 -0.59
C ARG A 56 10.36 6.87 -0.24
N PRO A 57 11.19 6.42 -1.19
CA PRO A 57 12.36 5.65 -0.81
C PRO A 57 13.42 6.61 -0.26
N SER A 58 13.66 6.54 1.04
CA SER A 58 14.86 7.09 1.68
C SER A 58 15.58 5.94 2.37
N GLU A 59 16.37 5.19 1.60
CA GLU A 59 17.39 4.30 2.15
C GLU A 59 18.67 4.44 1.32
N ARG A 60 19.72 4.89 2.00
CA ARG A 60 21.09 4.93 1.50
C ARG A 60 21.56 3.48 1.35
N ALA A 61 21.53 2.95 0.12
CA ALA A 61 22.12 1.65 -0.19
C ALA A 61 23.67 1.72 -0.17
N PRO A 62 24.37 0.64 0.26
CA PRO A 62 25.82 0.59 0.30
C PRO A 62 26.40 0.69 -1.13
N GLY A 63 27.47 1.48 -1.26
CA GLY A 63 28.02 1.95 -2.53
C GLY A 63 28.43 0.84 -3.49
N ARG A 64 27.52 0.45 -4.39
CA ARG A 64 27.92 0.10 -5.75
C ARG A 64 28.54 1.36 -6.33
N ARG A 65 29.76 1.27 -6.86
CA ARG A 65 30.35 2.32 -7.70
C ARG A 65 29.35 2.55 -8.83
N GLN A 66 28.45 3.51 -8.66
CA GLN A 66 27.50 3.90 -9.69
C GLN A 66 28.39 4.32 -10.85
N ASP A 67 28.31 3.58 -11.95
CA ASP A 67 29.02 3.96 -13.17
C ASP A 67 28.71 5.44 -13.40
N ALA A 68 29.74 6.27 -13.51
CA ALA A 68 29.60 7.72 -13.58
C ALA A 68 28.82 8.24 -14.80
N ARG A 69 28.24 7.33 -15.59
CA ARG A 69 27.43 7.54 -16.79
C ARG A 69 26.00 7.03 -16.62
N THR A 70 25.61 6.53 -15.45
CA THR A 70 24.22 6.10 -15.17
C THR A 70 23.38 7.29 -14.75
N LEU A 71 22.21 7.46 -15.37
CA LEU A 71 21.26 8.54 -15.14
C LEU A 71 20.13 8.07 -14.22
N PRO A 72 19.90 8.71 -13.07
CA PRO A 72 18.91 8.27 -12.10
C PRO A 72 17.47 8.43 -12.59
N ASP A 73 16.63 7.42 -12.41
CA ASP A 73 15.25 7.46 -12.88
C ASP A 73 14.40 8.53 -12.20
N HIS A 74 14.68 8.85 -10.94
CA HIS A 74 13.95 9.90 -10.22
C HIS A 74 14.17 11.30 -10.80
N CYS A 75 15.18 11.50 -11.64
CA CYS A 75 15.42 12.76 -12.35
C CYS A 75 14.79 12.79 -13.75
N LEU A 76 14.22 11.69 -14.23
CA LEU A 76 13.57 11.60 -15.54
C LEU A 76 12.13 12.13 -15.44
N GLU A 77 11.80 13.08 -16.31
CA GLU A 77 10.48 13.70 -16.41
C GLU A 77 9.96 13.59 -17.84
N THR A 78 8.65 13.38 -18.01
CA THR A 78 7.97 13.54 -19.30
C THR A 78 7.41 14.94 -19.41
N LEU A 79 7.86 15.72 -20.38
CA LEU A 79 7.33 17.06 -20.65
C LEU A 79 6.52 17.10 -21.94
N ARG A 80 5.49 17.94 -21.94
CA ARG A 80 4.70 18.25 -23.14
C ARG A 80 5.15 19.58 -23.72
N VAL A 81 5.82 19.56 -24.87
CA VAL A 81 6.31 20.75 -25.58
C VAL A 81 5.69 20.79 -26.97
N ARG A 82 4.95 21.87 -27.28
CA ARG A 82 4.26 22.03 -28.59
C ARG A 82 3.42 20.80 -28.99
N GLY A 83 2.71 20.21 -28.02
CA GLY A 83 1.86 19.04 -28.24
C GLY A 83 2.58 17.68 -28.31
N ARG A 84 3.93 17.64 -28.26
CA ARG A 84 4.70 16.39 -28.23
C ARG A 84 5.19 16.06 -26.83
N HIS A 85 5.17 14.78 -26.48
CA HIS A 85 5.72 14.27 -25.22
C HIS A 85 7.20 13.95 -25.43
N ILE A 86 8.07 14.49 -24.59
CA ILE A 86 9.51 14.28 -24.64
C ILE A 86 10.02 13.84 -23.27
N GLN A 87 10.96 12.89 -23.28
CA GLN A 87 11.67 12.43 -22.09
C GLN A 87 12.91 13.30 -21.84
N VAL A 88 12.99 13.88 -20.65
CA VAL A 88 14.04 14.83 -20.31
C VAL A 88 14.50 14.64 -18.87
N TYR A 89 15.76 14.98 -18.61
CA TYR A 89 16.30 15.05 -17.26
C TYR A 89 16.39 16.49 -16.79
N ASN A 90 15.95 16.75 -15.55
CA ASN A 90 16.14 18.06 -14.94
C ASN A 90 17.62 18.29 -14.58
N ALA A 91 18.23 19.36 -15.09
CA ALA A 91 19.64 19.65 -14.85
C ALA A 91 19.98 19.80 -13.35
N ARG A 92 19.12 20.50 -12.59
CA ARG A 92 19.31 20.71 -11.16
C ARG A 92 19.17 19.40 -10.37
N CYS A 93 18.31 18.48 -10.82
CA CYS A 93 18.20 17.14 -10.23
C CYS A 93 19.49 16.34 -10.44
N LEU A 94 19.99 16.29 -11.69
CA LEU A 94 21.23 15.58 -12.02
C LEU A 94 22.44 16.13 -11.26
N GLU A 95 22.54 17.46 -11.12
CA GLU A 95 23.58 18.12 -10.31
C GLU A 95 23.52 17.66 -8.84
N ARG A 96 22.33 17.64 -8.23
CA ARG A 96 22.13 17.17 -6.85
C ARG A 96 22.37 15.67 -6.67
N ALA A 97 22.05 14.87 -7.68
CA ALA A 97 22.32 13.44 -7.72
C ALA A 97 23.81 13.12 -7.93
N GLY A 98 24.66 14.14 -8.17
CA GLY A 98 26.10 13.97 -8.33
C GLY A 98 26.51 13.43 -9.70
N VAL A 99 25.64 13.50 -10.71
CA VAL A 99 25.98 13.12 -12.09
C VAL A 99 26.92 14.17 -12.68
N ARG A 100 28.09 13.72 -13.17
CA ARG A 100 29.15 14.60 -13.67
C ARG A 100 29.38 14.41 -15.17
N ARG A 101 30.10 15.36 -15.78
CA ARG A 101 30.55 15.31 -17.19
C ARG A 101 29.39 15.23 -18.20
N LEU A 102 28.27 15.87 -17.88
CA LEU A 102 27.13 15.95 -18.79
C LEU A 102 27.52 16.76 -20.05
N PRO A 103 27.21 16.28 -21.27
CA PRO A 103 27.58 16.97 -22.50
C PRO A 103 26.73 18.21 -22.67
N ARG A 104 27.37 19.39 -22.81
CA ARG A 104 26.66 20.67 -22.96
C ARG A 104 25.77 20.71 -24.19
N GLN A 105 26.11 19.98 -25.25
CA GLN A 105 25.30 19.88 -26.47
C GLN A 105 23.94 19.20 -26.26
N CYS A 106 23.78 18.43 -25.18
CA CYS A 106 22.49 17.82 -24.84
C CYS A 106 21.63 18.70 -23.94
N MET A 107 22.18 19.83 -23.45
CA MET A 107 21.49 20.75 -22.56
C MET A 107 20.65 21.73 -23.37
N GLU A 108 19.43 21.96 -22.92
CA GLU A 108 18.54 22.95 -23.47
C GLU A 108 17.90 23.78 -22.36
N THR A 109 17.52 25.02 -22.70
CA THR A 109 16.69 25.85 -21.83
C THR A 109 15.29 25.89 -22.41
N ILE A 110 14.31 25.44 -21.64
CA ILE A 110 12.90 25.47 -22.02
C ILE A 110 12.14 26.44 -21.13
N ARG A 111 11.11 27.09 -21.70
CA ARG A 111 10.16 27.91 -20.94
C ARG A 111 8.99 27.03 -20.50
N THR A 112 8.70 27.05 -19.22
CA THR A 112 7.53 26.42 -18.61
C THR A 112 6.66 27.47 -17.92
N ASN A 113 5.46 27.10 -17.50
CA ASN A 113 4.59 27.99 -16.70
C ASN A 113 5.22 28.40 -15.36
N ARG A 114 6.32 27.74 -14.94
CA ARG A 114 7.08 28.04 -13.72
C ARG A 114 8.42 28.74 -14.01
N GLY A 115 8.57 29.29 -15.21
CA GLY A 115 9.80 29.95 -15.66
C GLY A 115 10.71 29.07 -16.52
N GLU A 116 11.92 29.56 -16.74
CA GLU A 116 12.95 28.87 -17.53
C GLU A 116 13.60 27.74 -16.75
N ARG A 117 13.73 26.57 -17.39
CA ARG A 117 14.34 25.37 -16.81
C ARG A 117 15.40 24.84 -17.76
N ARG A 118 16.56 24.50 -17.21
CA ARG A 118 17.62 23.75 -17.91
C ARG A 118 17.29 22.26 -17.85
N ILE A 119 17.26 21.62 -19.01
CA ILE A 119 16.95 20.19 -19.19
C ILE A 119 17.99 19.53 -20.07
N TYR A 120 18.11 18.21 -19.96
CA TYR A 120 18.85 17.39 -20.91
C TYR A 120 17.90 16.42 -21.59
N ARG A 121 17.88 16.34 -22.92
CA ARG A 121 17.05 15.32 -23.59
C ARG A 121 17.62 13.93 -23.30
N GLU A 122 16.76 13.01 -22.89
CA GLU A 122 17.14 11.64 -22.58
C GLU A 122 17.78 10.95 -23.79
N GLY A 123 17.20 11.09 -24.99
CA GLY A 123 17.74 10.52 -26.22
C GLY A 123 19.17 11.00 -26.57
N CYS A 124 19.48 12.28 -26.34
CA CYS A 124 20.81 12.84 -26.58
C CYS A 124 21.85 12.32 -25.58
N LEU A 125 21.47 12.23 -24.30
CA LEU A 125 22.37 11.67 -23.29
C LEU A 125 22.68 10.20 -23.57
N VAL A 126 21.67 9.42 -23.98
CA VAL A 126 21.85 8.02 -24.33
C VAL A 126 22.77 7.85 -25.55
N SER A 127 22.59 8.66 -26.60
CA SER A 127 23.50 8.63 -27.77
C SER A 127 24.91 9.11 -27.42
N ALA A 128 25.07 9.99 -26.43
CA ALA A 128 26.37 10.39 -25.88
C ALA A 128 27.01 9.34 -24.95
N GLY A 129 26.38 8.16 -24.78
CA GLY A 129 26.91 7.04 -24.02
C GLY A 129 26.58 7.06 -22.53
N PHE A 130 25.55 7.82 -22.11
CA PHE A 130 24.95 7.67 -20.79
C PHE A 130 23.92 6.53 -20.80
N ARG A 131 23.74 5.88 -19.65
CA ARG A 131 22.75 4.82 -19.46
C ARG A 131 21.62 5.35 -18.60
N SER A 132 20.41 5.42 -19.13
CA SER A 132 19.20 5.66 -18.32
C SER A 132 18.91 4.42 -17.48
N GLU A 133 18.61 4.55 -16.18
CA GLU A 133 18.17 3.41 -15.35
C GLU A 133 16.87 2.78 -15.85
N SER A 134 16.02 3.58 -16.48
CA SER A 134 14.73 3.22 -17.09
C SER A 134 14.87 2.44 -18.39
N ARG A 135 15.99 2.63 -19.12
CA ARG A 135 16.35 1.89 -20.34
C ARG A 135 17.37 0.79 -20.09
N ALA A 136 18.19 0.93 -19.05
CA ALA A 136 18.90 -0.21 -18.49
C ALA A 136 17.79 -1.18 -18.10
N ALA A 137 17.81 -2.38 -18.69
CA ALA A 137 16.76 -3.37 -18.46
C ALA A 137 16.35 -3.34 -16.98
N PRO A 138 15.03 -3.20 -16.67
CA PRO A 138 14.56 -3.01 -15.30
C PRO A 138 15.30 -4.02 -14.44
N PRO A 139 15.90 -3.61 -13.30
CA PRO A 139 16.78 -4.47 -12.51
C PRO A 139 16.02 -5.76 -12.35
N ARG A 140 16.44 -6.82 -13.09
CA ARG A 140 15.58 -7.95 -13.46
C ARG A 140 14.65 -8.13 -12.30
N GLN A 141 13.38 -7.66 -12.42
CA GLN A 141 12.43 -7.91 -11.36
C GLN A 141 12.61 -9.39 -11.20
N GLN A 142 13.09 -9.79 -10.02
CA GLN A 142 13.41 -11.17 -9.76
C GLN A 142 12.06 -11.80 -9.93
N HIS A 143 11.79 -12.23 -11.16
CA HIS A 143 10.72 -13.12 -11.49
C HIS A 143 10.96 -14.17 -10.43
N PRO A 144 9.95 -14.42 -9.58
CA PRO A 144 10.04 -15.50 -8.63
C PRO A 144 10.67 -16.63 -9.44
N ARG A 145 11.83 -17.17 -8.98
CA ARG A 145 12.47 -18.33 -9.63
C ARG A 145 11.30 -19.18 -10.11
N ARG A 146 11.22 -19.56 -11.39
CA ARG A 146 9.98 -19.99 -12.10
C ARG A 146 9.11 -21.06 -11.39
N ASP A 147 9.56 -21.51 -10.23
CA ASP A 147 9.08 -22.51 -9.28
C ASP A 147 8.94 -21.95 -7.84
N ALA A 148 8.64 -20.65 -7.65
CA ALA A 148 8.41 -20.09 -6.32
C ALA A 148 7.06 -20.58 -5.80
N HIS A 149 7.13 -21.67 -5.05
CA HIS A 149 5.97 -22.31 -4.47
C HIS A 149 5.51 -21.59 -3.21
N LEU A 150 4.20 -21.37 -3.11
CA LEU A 150 3.55 -20.79 -1.95
C LEU A 150 3.32 -21.91 -0.92
N PRO A 151 4.00 -21.85 0.24
CA PRO A 151 3.90 -22.87 1.28
C PRO A 151 2.49 -22.92 1.86
N ARG A 152 1.93 -24.12 1.95
CA ARG A 152 0.56 -24.32 2.48
C ARG A 152 0.46 -23.95 3.95
N GLU A 153 1.53 -24.09 4.72
CA GLU A 153 1.58 -23.71 6.12
C GLU A 153 1.42 -22.19 6.33
N CYS A 154 1.68 -21.38 5.30
CA CYS A 154 1.44 -19.95 5.35
C CYS A 154 0.05 -19.54 4.85
N GLN A 155 -0.74 -20.50 4.35
CA GLN A 155 -2.07 -20.23 3.84
C GLN A 155 -3.04 -19.98 5.00
N ILE A 156 -3.80 -18.91 4.90
CA ILE A 156 -4.82 -18.52 5.87
C ILE A 156 -6.13 -18.18 5.17
N THR A 157 -7.23 -18.21 5.91
CA THR A 157 -8.53 -17.71 5.43
C THR A 157 -8.91 -16.48 6.25
N TYR A 158 -9.17 -15.36 5.57
CA TYR A 158 -9.61 -14.11 6.20
C TYR A 158 -10.91 -13.60 5.55
N ARG A 159 -11.53 -12.56 6.12
CA ARG A 159 -12.75 -11.95 5.56
C ARG A 159 -12.45 -10.54 5.04
N ILE A 160 -12.87 -10.25 3.82
CA ILE A 160 -12.88 -8.89 3.24
C ILE A 160 -14.32 -8.57 2.88
N ARG A 161 -14.86 -7.45 3.40
CA ARG A 161 -16.25 -7.03 3.14
C ARG A 161 -17.27 -8.16 3.39
N GLY A 162 -17.05 -8.94 4.46
CA GLY A 162 -17.89 -10.09 4.82
C GLY A 162 -17.61 -11.39 4.04
N ALA A 163 -16.95 -11.33 2.87
CA ALA A 163 -16.62 -12.50 2.06
C ALA A 163 -15.37 -13.22 2.58
N ARG A 164 -15.45 -14.55 2.76
CA ARG A 164 -14.29 -15.40 3.09
C ARG A 164 -13.37 -15.48 1.87
N THR A 165 -12.11 -15.16 2.07
CA THR A 165 -11.08 -15.12 1.03
C THR A 165 -9.87 -15.92 1.49
N GLN A 166 -9.28 -16.69 0.58
CA GLN A 166 -8.02 -17.37 0.83
C GLN A 166 -6.85 -16.43 0.55
N GLY A 167 -5.82 -16.51 1.39
CA GLY A 167 -4.60 -15.77 1.19
C GLY A 167 -3.46 -16.32 2.02
N PHE A 168 -2.43 -15.53 2.21
CA PHE A 168 -1.23 -15.93 2.90
C PHE A 168 -0.81 -14.90 3.94
N ASP A 169 -0.26 -15.38 5.04
CA ASP A 169 0.38 -14.55 6.05
C ASP A 169 1.74 -14.06 5.54
N GLY A 170 1.91 -12.74 5.43
CA GLY A 170 3.13 -12.14 4.88
C GLY A 170 4.38 -12.40 5.72
N ALA A 171 4.26 -12.44 7.06
CA ALA A 171 5.39 -12.72 7.93
C ALA A 171 5.82 -14.19 7.84
N CYS A 172 4.87 -15.11 7.67
CA CYS A 172 5.13 -16.51 7.38
C CYS A 172 5.85 -16.66 6.05
N LEU A 173 5.34 -16.05 4.97
CA LEU A 173 5.98 -16.11 3.64
C LEU A 173 7.42 -15.58 3.67
N GLN A 174 7.67 -14.47 4.38
CA GLN A 174 9.02 -13.92 4.54
C GLN A 174 9.97 -14.86 5.30
N ARG A 175 9.48 -15.52 6.37
CA ARG A 175 10.24 -16.55 7.10
C ARG A 175 10.52 -17.78 6.24
N ALA A 176 9.59 -18.15 5.37
CA ALA A 176 9.77 -19.19 4.34
C ALA A 176 10.68 -18.77 3.17
N GLY A 177 11.20 -17.54 3.17
CA GLY A 177 12.18 -17.05 2.19
C GLY A 177 11.57 -16.27 1.01
N LEU A 178 10.25 -16.09 0.96
CA LEU A 178 9.55 -15.30 -0.06
C LEU A 178 9.52 -13.82 0.34
N ARG A 179 10.57 -13.08 -0.02
CA ARG A 179 10.79 -11.69 0.44
C ARG A 179 10.45 -10.59 -0.59
N ASN A 180 10.23 -10.96 -1.85
CA ASN A 180 9.97 -10.02 -2.96
C ASN A 180 8.55 -10.19 -3.54
N LEU A 181 7.56 -10.32 -2.66
CA LEU A 181 6.17 -10.51 -3.07
C LEU A 181 5.61 -9.20 -3.65
N PRO A 182 4.75 -9.25 -4.69
CA PRO A 182 4.21 -8.03 -5.31
C PRO A 182 3.34 -7.25 -4.32
N ASP A 183 3.67 -5.97 -4.10
CA ASP A 183 2.91 -5.10 -3.19
C ASP A 183 1.44 -4.93 -3.62
N ARG A 184 1.16 -5.02 -4.92
CA ARG A 184 -0.22 -5.00 -5.46
C ARG A 184 -1.10 -6.14 -4.94
N CYS A 185 -0.49 -7.23 -4.47
CA CYS A 185 -1.19 -8.36 -3.88
C CYS A 185 -1.27 -8.28 -2.36
N ALA A 186 -0.61 -7.30 -1.74
CA ALA A 186 -0.56 -7.10 -0.31
C ALA A 186 -1.77 -6.31 0.20
N LEU A 187 -2.26 -6.70 1.36
CA LEU A 187 -3.39 -6.10 2.07
C LEU A 187 -2.95 -5.89 3.52
N ARG A 188 -2.90 -4.63 3.96
CA ARG A 188 -2.63 -4.30 5.36
C ARG A 188 -3.90 -4.46 6.17
N ALA A 189 -3.87 -5.34 7.16
CA ALA A 189 -4.97 -5.63 8.07
C ALA A 189 -4.55 -5.28 9.49
N GLN A 190 -5.49 -4.76 10.28
CA GLN A 190 -5.27 -4.63 11.73
C GLN A 190 -5.59 -5.97 12.40
N TYR A 191 -4.74 -6.44 13.32
CA TYR A 191 -4.96 -7.67 14.06
C TYR A 191 -4.65 -7.44 15.53
N GLY A 192 -5.69 -7.43 16.36
CA GLY A 192 -5.57 -7.03 17.76
C GLY A 192 -5.04 -5.59 17.87
N GLN A 193 -3.93 -5.41 18.57
CA GLN A 193 -3.21 -4.12 18.71
C GLN A 193 -2.12 -3.91 17.64
N GLY A 194 -1.95 -4.85 16.70
CA GLY A 194 -0.89 -4.82 15.69
C GLY A 194 -1.38 -4.67 14.25
N GLN A 195 -0.44 -4.51 13.32
CA GLN A 195 -0.69 -4.58 11.88
C GLN A 195 -0.08 -5.85 11.31
N MET A 196 -0.80 -6.49 10.39
CA MET A 196 -0.29 -7.63 9.62
C MET A 196 -0.47 -7.39 8.13
N THR A 197 0.47 -7.92 7.34
CA THR A 197 0.36 -7.93 5.89
C THR A 197 -0.17 -9.27 5.44
N LEU A 198 -1.30 -9.26 4.74
CA LEU A 198 -1.91 -10.42 4.12
C LEU A 198 -1.67 -10.36 2.62
N TYR A 199 -1.50 -11.49 1.96
CA TYR A 199 -1.43 -11.55 0.50
C TYR A 199 -2.63 -12.29 -0.06
N ASN A 200 -3.30 -11.70 -1.06
CA ASN A 200 -4.40 -12.36 -1.75
C ASN A 200 -3.87 -13.54 -2.59
N ALA A 201 -4.42 -14.74 -2.38
CA ALA A 201 -3.96 -15.94 -3.07
C ALA A 201 -4.14 -15.84 -4.60
N GLN A 202 -5.31 -15.38 -5.05
CA GLN A 202 -5.63 -15.26 -6.48
C GLN A 202 -4.67 -14.30 -7.19
N CYS A 203 -4.41 -13.14 -6.59
CA CYS A 203 -3.45 -12.16 -7.12
C CYS A 203 -2.04 -12.74 -7.23
N LEU A 204 -1.58 -13.52 -6.24
CA LEU A 204 -0.27 -14.16 -6.30
C LEU A 204 -0.18 -15.21 -7.41
N LEU A 205 -1.25 -16.00 -7.61
CA LEU A 205 -1.32 -16.97 -8.71
C LEU A 205 -1.28 -16.28 -10.08
N GLU A 206 -2.03 -15.18 -10.26
CA GLU A 206 -2.00 -14.35 -11.47
C GLU A 206 -0.65 -13.67 -11.69
N ALA A 207 0.07 -13.35 -10.61
CA ALA A 207 1.43 -12.84 -10.65
C ALA A 207 2.48 -13.93 -10.97
N GLY A 208 2.07 -15.19 -11.16
CA GLY A 208 2.92 -16.30 -11.58
C GLY A 208 3.50 -17.16 -10.45
N TYR A 209 3.06 -16.97 -9.21
CA TYR A 209 3.40 -17.88 -8.11
C TYR A 209 2.58 -19.17 -8.23
N ARG A 210 3.11 -20.28 -7.73
CA ARG A 210 2.41 -21.58 -7.77
C ARG A 210 2.07 -22.02 -6.37
N SER A 211 0.89 -22.58 -6.14
CA SER A 211 0.63 -23.32 -4.90
C SER A 211 1.50 -24.59 -4.87
N GLU A 212 1.95 -25.00 -3.68
CA GLU A 212 2.56 -26.32 -3.55
C GLU A 212 1.57 -27.44 -3.93
N PRO A 213 1.98 -28.42 -4.76
CA PRO A 213 1.17 -29.59 -5.02
C PRO A 213 0.89 -30.31 -3.70
N GLY A 214 -0.38 -30.62 -3.46
CA GLY A 214 -0.77 -31.33 -2.25
C GLY A 214 -0.15 -32.73 -2.31
N ARG A 215 0.61 -33.10 -1.28
CA ARG A 215 0.89 -34.52 -1.03
C ARG A 215 -0.46 -35.17 -0.73
N GLY A 216 -1.06 -35.78 -1.75
CA GLY A 216 -2.16 -36.71 -1.58
C GLY A 216 -1.71 -37.77 -0.58
N ARG A 217 -2.46 -37.90 0.51
CA ARG A 217 -2.33 -39.08 1.38
C ARG A 217 -2.90 -40.23 0.56
N TRP A 218 -2.03 -41.20 0.22
CA TRP A 218 -2.42 -42.53 -0.22
C TRP A 218 -2.79 -43.36 1.01
#